data_AF-A0A1H5T8P0-F1
#
_entry.id   AF-A0A1H5T8P0-F1
#
_cell.length_a   1.000
_cell.length_b   1.000
_cell.length_c   1.000
_cell.angle_alpha   90.00
_cell.angle_beta   90.00
_cell.angle_gamma   90.00
#
_symmetry.space_group_name_H-M   'P 1'
#
loop_
_entity.id
_entity.type
_entity.pdbx_description
1 polymer ?
#
loop_
_entity_poly.entity_id
_entity_poly.type
_entity_poly.pdbx_seq_one_letter_code
_entity_poly.pdbx_strand_id
1 'polypeptide(L)'
;MKSQLQARRISAMWQQGMARRRFLKWGLLGSAGVAAVAAGGFALLRRSPLDQQSSPAWAKGLSDAEYHLFNRARQVLLPVDGTALLPSEQVPVVQNVQTLLGHLHPLTRKEVASGLGLFDNAAVLTRGSRFVDLNDEDARAYFDSWGQGNVIQRTLATVIKQLVYSAYWQDPVTWPPTEFDGPVSDKWGLAYLGNAPLPESVADGEARA
;
A
#
# COMPACT_ATOMS: atom_id res chain seq x y z
N MET A 1 -51.01 11.51 -51.28
CA MET A 1 -50.56 12.09 -49.99
C MET A 1 -49.74 11.15 -49.07
N LYS A 2 -49.80 9.81 -49.18
CA LYS A 2 -49.04 8.90 -48.28
C LYS A 2 -47.52 8.79 -48.56
N SER A 3 -47.08 9.03 -49.80
CA SER A 3 -45.68 8.91 -50.23
C SER A 3 -44.75 10.00 -49.66
N GLN A 4 -45.22 11.25 -49.55
CA GLN A 4 -44.38 12.35 -49.05
C GLN A 4 -44.11 12.30 -47.54
N LEU A 5 -45.01 11.68 -46.77
CA LEU A 5 -44.82 11.47 -45.33
C LEU A 5 -43.80 10.36 -45.03
N GLN A 6 -43.74 9.33 -45.88
CA GLN A 6 -42.72 8.28 -45.77
C GLN A 6 -41.33 8.80 -46.15
N ALA A 7 -41.20 9.61 -47.21
CA ALA A 7 -39.94 10.21 -47.62
C ALA A 7 -39.34 11.11 -46.53
N ARG A 8 -40.17 11.93 -45.86
CA ARG A 8 -39.73 12.81 -44.75
C ARG A 8 -39.26 12.04 -43.52
N ARG A 9 -39.89 10.90 -43.21
CA ARG A 9 -39.47 10.04 -42.08
C ARG A 9 -38.14 9.34 -42.36
N ILE A 10 -37.92 8.89 -43.60
CA ILE A 10 -36.66 8.27 -44.00
C ILE A 10 -35.54 9.31 -43.97
N SER A 11 -35.72 10.51 -44.54
CA SER A 11 -34.69 11.56 -44.52
C SER A 11 -34.31 11.99 -43.09
N ALA A 12 -35.27 12.05 -42.17
CA ALA A 12 -35.00 12.38 -40.76
C ALA A 12 -34.15 11.32 -40.05
N MET A 13 -34.43 10.03 -40.28
CA MET A 13 -33.63 8.93 -39.73
C MET A 13 -32.19 8.93 -40.24
N TRP A 14 -31.99 9.24 -41.53
CA TRP A 14 -30.66 9.31 -42.12
C TRP A 14 -29.84 10.50 -41.60
N GLN A 15 -30.48 11.66 -41.39
CA GLN A 15 -29.80 12.81 -40.79
C GLN A 15 -29.43 12.57 -39.31
N GLN A 16 -30.30 11.89 -38.56
CA GLN A 16 -30.03 11.56 -37.16
C GLN A 16 -28.87 10.56 -37.01
N GLY A 17 -28.76 9.57 -37.92
CA GLY A 17 -27.64 8.63 -37.98
C GLY A 17 -26.29 9.30 -38.32
N MET A 18 -26.30 10.23 -39.28
CA MET A 18 -25.10 11.00 -39.67
C MET A 18 -24.64 11.98 -38.57
N ALA A 19 -25.59 12.63 -37.88
CA ALA A 19 -25.29 13.51 -36.75
C ALA A 19 -24.67 12.75 -35.57
N ARG A 20 -25.20 11.56 -35.23
CA ARG A 20 -24.63 10.69 -34.17
C ARG A 20 -23.21 10.22 -34.51
N ARG A 21 -22.94 9.82 -35.77
CA ARG A 21 -21.60 9.43 -36.21
C ARG A 21 -20.60 10.59 -36.22
N ARG A 22 -21.03 11.80 -36.61
CA ARG A 22 -20.17 13.00 -36.52
C ARG A 22 -19.92 13.39 -35.06
N PHE A 23 -20.93 13.34 -34.19
CA PHE A 23 -20.76 13.63 -32.77
C PHE A 23 -19.82 12.64 -32.07
N LEU A 24 -19.95 11.33 -32.35
CA LEU A 24 -19.03 10.31 -31.80
C LEU A 24 -17.60 10.47 -32.32
N LYS A 25 -17.41 10.80 -33.61
CA LYS A 25 -16.07 11.05 -34.17
C LYS A 25 -15.41 12.30 -33.58
N TRP A 26 -16.18 13.38 -33.38
CA TRP A 26 -15.65 14.62 -32.81
C TRP A 26 -15.49 14.54 -31.28
N GLY A 27 -16.33 13.76 -30.58
CA GLY A 27 -16.16 13.45 -29.16
C GLY A 27 -14.94 12.57 -28.86
N LEU A 28 -14.56 11.65 -29.77
CA LEU A 28 -13.32 10.88 -29.66
C LEU A 28 -12.06 11.69 -30.00
N LEU A 29 -12.15 12.65 -30.93
CA LEU A 29 -11.01 13.50 -31.30
C LEU A 29 -10.77 14.63 -30.28
N GLY A 30 -11.80 15.08 -29.56
CA GLY A 30 -11.67 16.04 -28.46
C GLY A 30 -11.04 15.45 -27.19
N SER A 31 -11.12 14.13 -26.97
CA SER A 31 -10.59 13.46 -25.79
C SER A 31 -9.16 12.92 -25.96
N ALA A 32 -8.68 12.76 -27.20
CA ALA A 32 -7.32 12.26 -27.47
C ALA A 32 -6.22 13.23 -27.02
N GLY A 33 -6.43 14.55 -27.14
CA GLY A 33 -5.46 15.57 -26.71
C GLY A 33 -5.32 15.70 -25.19
N VAL A 34 -6.44 15.63 -24.46
CA VAL A 34 -6.45 15.70 -22.99
C VAL A 34 -5.90 14.41 -22.37
N ALA A 35 -6.20 13.24 -22.96
CA ALA A 35 -5.65 11.96 -22.50
C ALA A 35 -4.12 11.87 -22.69
N ALA A 36 -3.58 12.41 -23.80
CA ALA A 36 -2.13 12.41 -24.03
C ALA A 36 -1.37 13.33 -23.06
N VAL A 37 -1.91 14.51 -22.74
CA VAL A 37 -1.32 15.43 -21.75
C VAL A 37 -1.43 14.86 -20.33
N ALA A 38 -2.57 14.25 -19.98
CA ALA A 38 -2.75 13.60 -18.68
C ALA A 38 -1.84 12.36 -18.51
N ALA A 39 -1.70 11.53 -19.54
CA ALA A 39 -0.81 10.36 -19.51
C ALA A 39 0.68 10.77 -19.49
N GLY A 40 1.06 11.79 -20.27
CA GLY A 40 2.41 12.35 -20.28
C GLY A 40 2.78 13.02 -18.96
N GLY A 41 1.85 13.79 -18.38
CA GLY A 41 2.02 14.41 -17.05
C GLY A 41 2.15 13.37 -15.95
N PHE A 42 1.28 12.35 -15.93
CA PHE A 42 1.38 11.26 -14.94
C PHE A 42 2.70 10.48 -15.06
N ALA A 43 3.15 10.18 -16.29
CA ALA A 43 4.44 9.50 -16.50
C ALA A 43 5.64 10.33 -16.02
N LEU A 44 5.58 11.66 -16.13
CA LEU A 44 6.61 12.55 -15.61
C LEU A 44 6.59 12.61 -14.08
N LEU A 45 5.42 12.81 -13.47
CA LEU A 45 5.27 12.91 -12.01
C LEU A 45 5.54 11.58 -11.28
N ARG A 46 5.38 10.44 -11.99
CA ARG A 46 5.71 9.11 -11.48
C ARG A 46 7.23 8.84 -11.47
N ARG A 47 8.05 9.60 -12.20
CA ARG A 47 9.50 9.35 -12.20
C ARG A 47 10.07 9.66 -10.82
N SER A 48 10.76 8.70 -10.24
CA SER A 48 11.54 8.90 -9.03
C SER A 48 13.03 8.86 -9.37
N PRO A 49 13.87 9.70 -8.76
CA PRO A 49 15.32 9.53 -8.80
C PRO A 49 15.77 8.16 -8.28
N LEU A 50 14.98 7.52 -7.41
CA LEU A 50 15.27 6.22 -6.81
C LEU A 50 15.09 5.05 -7.79
N ASP A 51 14.42 5.26 -8.93
CA ASP A 51 14.26 4.22 -9.96
C ASP A 51 15.59 3.78 -10.59
N GLN A 52 16.64 4.60 -10.45
CA GLN A 52 18.00 4.30 -10.94
C GLN A 52 18.90 3.74 -9.85
N GLN A 53 18.42 3.67 -8.60
CA GLN A 53 19.21 3.22 -7.46
C GLN A 53 18.86 1.78 -7.14
N SER A 54 19.83 0.88 -7.33
CA SER A 54 19.67 -0.51 -6.92
C SER A 54 19.69 -0.64 -5.40
N SER A 55 18.86 -1.57 -4.91
CA SER A 55 18.86 -1.97 -3.51
C SER A 55 20.18 -2.63 -3.11
N PRO A 56 20.56 -2.57 -1.82
CA PRO A 56 21.75 -3.23 -1.31
C PRO A 56 21.74 -4.74 -1.56
N ALA A 57 22.92 -5.35 -1.69
CA ALA A 57 23.07 -6.78 -2.00
C ALA A 57 22.42 -7.74 -0.98
N TRP A 58 22.16 -7.29 0.25
CA TRP A 58 21.46 -8.08 1.28
C TRP A 58 19.94 -8.14 1.06
N ALA A 59 19.36 -7.17 0.35
CA ALA A 59 17.91 -7.02 0.15
C ALA A 59 17.33 -8.02 -0.88
N LYS A 60 18.03 -9.13 -1.15
CA LYS A 60 17.61 -10.21 -2.06
C LYS A 60 16.24 -10.73 -1.65
N GLY A 61 15.20 -10.44 -2.43
CA GLY A 61 13.80 -10.81 -2.14
C GLY A 61 12.85 -9.61 -2.06
N LEU A 62 13.41 -8.40 -1.98
CA LEU A 62 12.70 -7.16 -2.31
C LEU A 62 13.12 -6.73 -3.73
N SER A 63 12.19 -6.18 -4.48
CA SER A 63 12.52 -5.34 -5.62
C SER A 63 13.09 -4.00 -5.15
N ASP A 64 13.79 -3.28 -6.03
CA ASP A 64 14.33 -1.95 -5.70
C ASP A 64 13.24 -0.99 -5.24
N ALA A 65 12.06 -1.03 -5.88
CA ALA A 65 10.91 -0.22 -5.48
C ALA A 65 10.39 -0.55 -4.08
N GLU A 66 10.35 -1.83 -3.71
CA GLU A 66 9.91 -2.25 -2.38
C GLU A 66 10.93 -1.88 -1.31
N TYR A 67 12.22 -2.02 -1.62
CA TYR A 67 13.30 -1.57 -0.74
C TYR A 67 13.15 -0.07 -0.44
N HIS A 68 12.99 0.76 -1.48
CA HIS A 68 12.84 2.20 -1.31
C HIS A 68 11.56 2.58 -0.57
N LEU A 69 10.45 1.88 -0.84
CA LEU A 69 9.19 2.07 -0.10
C LEU A 69 9.38 1.79 1.38
N PHE A 70 9.96 0.65 1.75
CA PHE A 70 10.13 0.31 3.17
C PHE A 70 11.21 1.14 3.86
N ASN A 71 12.26 1.55 3.14
CA ASN A 71 13.23 2.49 3.69
C ASN A 71 12.60 3.86 3.96
N ARG A 72 11.75 4.37 3.06
CA ARG A 72 11.01 5.61 3.29
C ARG A 72 9.98 5.45 4.41
N ALA A 73 9.20 4.36 4.39
CA ALA A 73 8.19 4.09 5.42
C ALA A 73 8.81 3.98 6.81
N ARG A 74 10.00 3.37 6.94
CA ARG A 74 10.78 3.33 8.18
C ARG A 74 11.04 4.73 8.74
N GLN A 75 11.57 5.65 7.93
CA GLN A 75 11.89 7.02 8.33
C GLN A 75 10.63 7.78 8.80
N VAL A 76 9.53 7.60 8.08
CA VAL A 76 8.29 8.38 8.27
C VAL A 76 7.43 7.85 9.42
N LEU A 77 7.37 6.53 9.59
CA LEU A 77 6.52 5.89 10.59
C LEU A 77 7.22 5.73 11.95
N LEU A 78 8.56 5.75 11.99
CA LEU A 78 9.35 5.66 13.22
C LEU A 78 10.13 6.96 13.50
N PRO A 79 9.46 8.13 13.67
CA PRO A 79 10.12 9.38 14.02
C PRO A 79 10.47 9.38 15.51
N VAL A 80 11.51 8.64 15.88
CA VAL A 80 11.96 8.46 17.27
C VAL A 80 12.91 9.55 17.75
N ASP A 81 13.19 10.54 16.92
CA ASP A 81 14.06 11.68 17.26
C ASP A 81 13.57 12.39 18.53
N GLY A 82 14.50 12.68 19.44
CA GLY A 82 14.19 13.32 20.72
C GLY A 82 13.55 12.41 21.76
N THR A 83 13.40 11.11 21.48
CA THR A 83 12.95 10.10 22.46
C THR A 83 14.12 9.25 22.95
N ALA A 84 13.88 8.39 23.95
CA ALA A 84 14.85 7.39 24.39
C ALA A 84 14.94 6.16 23.47
N LEU A 85 14.06 6.06 22.47
CA LEU A 85 14.01 4.94 21.53
C LEU A 85 15.20 4.99 20.57
N LEU A 86 15.66 3.81 20.14
CA LEU A 86 16.80 3.70 19.24
C LEU A 86 16.44 4.23 17.84
N PRO A 87 17.25 5.09 17.21
CA PRO A 87 17.01 5.54 15.84
C PRO A 87 16.84 4.37 14.88
N SER A 88 15.83 4.46 14.02
CA SER A 88 15.46 3.33 13.16
C SER A 88 16.53 2.95 12.13
N GLU A 89 17.53 3.81 11.88
CA GLU A 89 18.73 3.49 11.09
C GLU A 89 19.65 2.46 11.77
N GLN A 90 19.60 2.37 13.09
CA GLN A 90 20.42 1.46 13.90
C GLN A 90 19.75 0.09 14.10
N VAL A 91 18.53 -0.07 13.59
CA VAL A 91 17.73 -1.29 13.66
C VAL A 91 17.59 -1.84 12.24
N PRO A 92 17.73 -3.16 12.01
CA PRO A 92 17.63 -3.76 10.67
C PRO A 92 16.17 -3.85 10.16
N VAL A 93 15.38 -2.78 10.27
CA VAL A 93 13.92 -2.77 10.00
C VAL A 93 13.59 -3.29 8.60
N VAL A 94 14.26 -2.79 7.56
CA VAL A 94 13.94 -3.20 6.18
C VAL A 94 14.35 -4.65 5.90
N GLN A 95 15.45 -5.12 6.50
CA GLN A 95 15.88 -6.52 6.43
C GLN A 95 14.93 -7.47 7.18
N ASN A 96 14.40 -6.99 8.30
CA ASN A 96 13.37 -7.66 9.07
C ASN A 96 12.07 -7.80 8.26
N VAL A 97 11.63 -6.72 7.58
CA VAL A 97 10.50 -6.76 6.63
C VAL A 97 10.76 -7.74 5.49
N GLN A 98 11.95 -7.72 4.88
CA GLN A 98 12.32 -8.68 3.83
C GLN A 98 12.16 -10.12 4.32
N THR A 99 12.66 -10.43 5.51
CA THR A 99 12.54 -11.76 6.12
C THR A 99 11.08 -12.16 6.29
N LEU A 100 10.25 -11.28 6.86
CA LEU A 100 8.81 -11.51 7.04
C LEU A 100 8.10 -11.79 5.70
N LEU A 101 8.38 -10.98 4.67
CA LEU A 101 7.81 -11.18 3.34
C LEU A 101 8.33 -12.45 2.66
N GLY A 102 9.54 -12.90 2.98
CA GLY A 102 10.14 -14.13 2.49
C GLY A 102 9.40 -15.40 2.92
N HIS A 103 8.60 -15.34 3.99
CA HIS A 103 7.77 -16.46 4.44
C HIS A 103 6.42 -16.56 3.72
N LEU A 104 6.04 -15.57 2.91
CA LEU A 104 4.78 -15.59 2.18
C LEU A 104 4.82 -16.61 1.03
N HIS A 105 3.69 -17.28 0.81
CA HIS A 105 3.49 -18.08 -0.41
C HIS A 105 3.70 -17.21 -1.66
N PRO A 106 4.31 -17.71 -2.75
CA PRO A 106 4.68 -16.90 -3.92
C PRO A 106 3.53 -16.07 -4.53
N LEU A 107 2.32 -16.63 -4.54
CA LEU A 107 1.14 -15.91 -5.04
C LEU A 107 0.81 -14.69 -4.16
N THR A 108 0.74 -14.89 -2.84
CA THR A 108 0.50 -13.84 -1.86
C THR A 108 1.60 -12.78 -1.89
N ARG A 109 2.86 -13.20 -2.03
CA ARG A 109 4.00 -12.28 -2.17
C ARG A 109 3.86 -11.34 -3.37
N LYS A 110 3.36 -11.85 -4.51
CA LYS A 110 3.11 -11.08 -5.73
C LYS A 110 1.92 -10.11 -5.59
N GLU A 111 0.86 -10.53 -4.91
CA GLU A 111 -0.29 -9.67 -4.61
C GLU A 111 0.11 -8.52 -3.68
N VAL A 112 0.88 -8.82 -2.63
CA VAL A 112 1.47 -7.81 -1.74
C VAL A 112 2.35 -6.84 -2.51
N ALA A 113 3.26 -7.32 -3.37
CA ALA A 113 4.10 -6.45 -4.21
C ALA A 113 3.28 -5.49 -5.06
N SER A 114 2.17 -5.98 -5.64
CA SER A 114 1.27 -5.17 -6.45
C SER A 114 0.57 -4.09 -5.62
N GLY A 115 0.13 -4.43 -4.41
CA GLY A 115 -0.46 -3.48 -3.45
C GLY A 115 0.53 -2.40 -2.99
N LEU A 116 1.77 -2.78 -2.70
CA LEU A 116 2.84 -1.85 -2.34
C LEU A 116 3.15 -0.88 -3.50
N GLY A 117 3.24 -1.40 -4.72
CA GLY A 117 3.39 -0.57 -5.92
C GLY A 117 2.23 0.40 -6.12
N LEU A 118 0.99 -0.03 -5.87
CA LEU A 118 -0.19 0.84 -5.92
C LEU A 118 -0.10 1.96 -4.87
N PHE A 119 0.23 1.63 -3.63
CA PHE A 119 0.40 2.60 -2.55
C PHE A 119 1.38 3.71 -2.94
N ASP A 120 2.56 3.31 -3.42
CA ASP A 120 3.61 4.28 -3.78
C ASP A 120 3.21 5.22 -4.91
N ASN A 121 2.57 4.67 -5.94
CA ASN A 121 2.23 5.42 -7.15
C ASN A 121 0.96 6.24 -7.00
N ALA A 122 0.04 5.84 -6.13
CA ALA A 122 -1.20 6.58 -5.92
C ALA A 122 -0.97 7.93 -5.24
N ALA A 123 0.16 8.13 -4.56
CA ALA A 123 0.58 9.42 -4.03
C ALA A 123 0.72 10.49 -5.12
N VAL A 124 1.07 10.09 -6.36
CA VAL A 124 1.20 11.02 -7.50
C VAL A 124 -0.09 11.79 -7.74
N LEU A 125 -1.24 11.15 -7.52
CA LEU A 125 -2.56 11.74 -7.78
C LEU A 125 -2.93 12.82 -6.76
N THR A 126 -2.43 12.73 -5.53
CA THR A 126 -2.81 13.63 -4.43
C THR A 126 -1.68 14.57 -3.99
N ARG A 127 -0.43 14.20 -4.27
CA ARG A 127 0.79 14.91 -3.83
C ARG A 127 1.73 15.29 -4.98
N GLY A 128 1.45 14.85 -6.21
CA GLY A 128 2.25 15.20 -7.39
C GLY A 128 3.59 14.44 -7.52
N SER A 129 3.91 13.53 -6.61
CA SER A 129 5.07 12.65 -6.69
C SER A 129 4.77 11.31 -5.99
N ARG A 130 5.64 10.32 -6.17
CA ARG A 130 5.50 9.02 -5.50
C ARG A 130 5.72 9.17 -3.99
N PHE A 131 5.17 8.24 -3.21
CA PHE A 131 5.33 8.24 -1.76
C PHE A 131 6.80 8.27 -1.34
N VAL A 132 7.65 7.50 -2.03
CA VAL A 132 9.10 7.44 -1.76
C VAL A 132 9.82 8.78 -1.88
N ASP A 133 9.26 9.73 -2.64
CA ASP A 133 9.85 11.05 -2.90
C ASP A 133 9.23 12.17 -2.04
N LEU A 134 8.19 11.88 -1.25
CA LEU A 134 7.55 12.86 -0.37
C LEU A 134 8.47 13.26 0.77
N ASN A 135 8.38 14.51 1.24
CA ASN A 135 8.97 14.94 2.51
C ASN A 135 8.24 14.28 3.71
N ASP A 136 8.80 14.39 4.92
CA ASP A 136 8.29 13.65 6.09
C ASP A 136 6.87 14.06 6.49
N GLU A 137 6.53 15.34 6.36
CA GLU A 137 5.21 15.86 6.71
C GLU A 137 4.14 15.35 5.73
N ASP A 138 4.40 15.46 4.43
CA ASP A 138 3.51 14.98 3.38
C ASP A 138 3.35 13.45 3.41
N ALA A 139 4.42 12.72 3.71
CA ALA A 139 4.38 11.26 3.82
C ALA A 139 3.54 10.80 5.03
N ARG A 140 3.67 11.49 6.19
CA ARG A 140 2.81 11.24 7.37
C ARG A 140 1.35 11.55 7.06
N ALA A 141 1.07 12.74 6.51
CA ALA A 141 -0.27 13.14 6.13
C ALA A 141 -0.88 12.20 5.06
N TYR A 142 -0.05 11.63 4.17
CA TYR A 142 -0.47 10.63 3.21
C TYR A 142 -0.93 9.34 3.90
N PHE A 143 -0.13 8.79 4.83
CA PHE A 143 -0.53 7.63 5.63
C PHE A 143 -1.81 7.86 6.43
N ASP A 144 -1.98 9.04 7.02
CA ASP A 144 -3.17 9.37 7.81
C ASP A 144 -4.42 9.45 6.91
N SER A 145 -4.30 10.09 5.74
CA SER A 145 -5.39 10.14 4.77
C SER A 145 -5.79 8.75 4.26
N TRP A 146 -4.82 7.86 4.03
CA TRP A 146 -5.08 6.49 3.60
C TRP A 146 -5.68 5.63 4.71
N GLY A 147 -5.28 5.86 5.96
CA GLY A 147 -5.88 5.23 7.15
C GLY A 147 -7.35 5.60 7.37
N GLN A 148 -7.80 6.74 6.81
CA GLN A 148 -9.19 7.19 6.83
C GLN A 148 -9.92 6.95 5.51
N GLY A 149 -9.23 6.37 4.53
CA GLY A 149 -9.72 6.18 3.17
C GLY A 149 -10.68 5.01 2.99
N ASN A 150 -10.84 4.58 1.74
CA ASN A 150 -11.61 3.37 1.42
C ASN A 150 -10.92 2.10 1.94
N VAL A 151 -11.61 0.96 1.85
CA VAL A 151 -11.11 -0.32 2.38
C VAL A 151 -9.71 -0.66 1.85
N ILE A 152 -9.45 -0.50 0.56
CA ILE A 152 -8.15 -0.82 -0.04
C ILE A 152 -7.05 0.10 0.52
N GLN A 153 -7.32 1.40 0.60
CA GLN A 153 -6.37 2.37 1.14
C GLN A 153 -6.01 2.06 2.60
N ARG A 154 -7.03 1.81 3.43
CA ARG A 154 -6.84 1.48 4.84
C ARG A 154 -6.08 0.18 5.02
N THR A 155 -6.42 -0.84 4.24
CA THR A 155 -5.74 -2.14 4.28
C THR A 155 -4.26 -1.98 3.93
N LEU A 156 -3.93 -1.29 2.84
CA LEU A 156 -2.54 -1.10 2.44
C LEU A 156 -1.75 -0.28 3.46
N ALA A 157 -2.32 0.83 3.96
CA ALA A 157 -1.68 1.62 5.02
C ALA A 157 -1.46 0.81 6.30
N THR A 158 -2.43 -0.02 6.68
CA THR A 158 -2.34 -0.87 7.87
C THR A 158 -1.27 -1.94 7.70
N VAL A 159 -1.24 -2.63 6.56
CA VAL A 159 -0.24 -3.68 6.29
C VAL A 159 1.17 -3.10 6.32
N ILE A 160 1.40 -1.94 5.70
CA ILE A 160 2.71 -1.28 5.73
C ILE A 160 3.10 -0.90 7.16
N LYS A 161 2.19 -0.28 7.93
CA LYS A 161 2.43 0.06 9.34
C LYS A 161 2.73 -1.18 10.19
N GLN A 162 1.97 -2.25 10.03
CA GLN A 162 2.19 -3.51 10.75
C GLN A 162 3.55 -4.12 10.43
N LEU A 163 3.92 -4.20 9.14
CA LEU A 163 5.23 -4.71 8.74
C LEU A 163 6.36 -3.88 9.33
N VAL A 164 6.30 -2.55 9.23
CA VAL A 164 7.36 -1.66 9.71
C VAL A 164 7.47 -1.67 11.24
N TYR A 165 6.35 -1.57 11.96
CA TYR A 165 6.37 -1.55 13.43
C TYR A 165 6.78 -2.90 14.01
N SER A 166 6.25 -4.01 13.50
CA SER A 166 6.68 -5.33 13.94
C SER A 166 8.16 -5.56 13.64
N ALA A 167 8.64 -5.13 12.47
CA ALA A 167 10.05 -5.26 12.10
C ALA A 167 11.01 -4.43 12.96
N TYR A 168 10.55 -3.32 13.53
CA TYR A 168 11.33 -2.54 14.49
C TYR A 168 11.32 -3.22 15.87
N TRP A 169 10.13 -3.54 16.38
CA TRP A 169 9.96 -4.10 17.73
C TRP A 169 10.39 -5.55 17.87
N GLN A 170 10.58 -6.31 16.80
CA GLN A 170 11.09 -7.67 16.92
C GLN A 170 12.56 -7.74 17.33
N ASP A 171 13.31 -6.64 17.19
CA ASP A 171 14.72 -6.59 17.58
C ASP A 171 14.84 -6.27 19.08
N PRO A 172 15.44 -7.17 19.90
CA PRO A 172 15.58 -6.96 21.34
C PRO A 172 16.32 -5.68 21.71
N VAL A 173 17.15 -5.12 20.82
CA VAL A 173 17.86 -3.85 21.09
C VAL A 173 16.91 -2.67 21.29
N THR A 174 15.66 -2.78 20.82
CA THR A 174 14.66 -1.71 20.90
C THR A 174 13.86 -1.70 22.18
N TRP A 175 13.92 -2.75 23.00
CA TRP A 175 13.10 -2.94 24.19
C TRP A 175 13.55 -2.20 25.46
N PRO A 176 14.86 -2.00 25.74
CA PRO A 176 15.29 -1.38 26.99
C PRO A 176 14.64 -0.02 27.30
N PRO A 177 14.47 0.90 26.32
CA PRO A 177 13.80 2.18 26.57
C PRO A 177 12.31 2.07 26.92
N THR A 178 11.67 0.92 26.66
CA THR A 178 10.26 0.68 27.03
C THR A 178 10.14 -0.10 28.35
N GLU A 179 11.25 -0.31 29.06
CA GLU A 179 11.31 -1.12 30.28
C GLU A 179 10.79 -2.55 30.07
N PHE A 180 10.84 -3.03 28.83
CA PHE A 180 10.42 -4.39 28.48
C PHE A 180 11.64 -5.31 28.50
N ASP A 181 11.65 -6.28 29.40
CA ASP A 181 12.75 -7.21 29.59
C ASP A 181 12.85 -8.30 28.53
N GLY A 182 11.89 -8.35 27.59
CA GLY A 182 11.77 -9.44 26.63
C GLY A 182 11.15 -10.70 27.22
N PRO A 183 11.15 -11.81 26.47
CA PRO A 183 10.77 -13.13 26.98
C PRO A 183 11.68 -13.53 28.15
N VAL A 184 11.12 -13.59 29.36
CA VAL A 184 11.88 -13.85 30.60
C VAL A 184 12.05 -15.33 30.92
N SER A 185 11.40 -16.24 30.19
CA SER A 185 11.43 -17.67 30.51
C SER A 185 12.85 -18.22 30.57
N ASP A 186 13.68 -17.92 29.57
CA ASP A 186 15.08 -18.36 29.56
C ASP A 186 15.91 -17.58 30.59
N LYS A 187 15.70 -16.27 30.71
CA LYS A 187 16.39 -15.38 31.66
C LYS A 187 16.18 -15.82 33.12
N TRP A 188 15.00 -16.33 33.44
CA TRP A 188 14.58 -16.74 34.77
C TRP A 188 14.60 -18.26 34.98
N GLY A 189 15.00 -19.04 33.96
CA GLY A 189 15.05 -20.49 34.03
C GLY A 189 13.67 -21.14 34.27
N LEU A 190 12.60 -20.53 33.76
CA LEU A 190 11.24 -21.06 33.90
C LEU A 190 11.09 -22.34 33.08
N ALA A 191 10.72 -23.44 33.74
CA ALA A 191 10.45 -24.70 33.07
C ALA A 191 9.26 -24.56 32.12
N TYR A 192 9.41 -25.05 30.89
CA TYR A 192 8.31 -25.13 29.93
C TYR A 192 7.29 -26.17 30.42
N LEU A 193 6.09 -25.73 30.80
CA LEU A 193 5.03 -26.58 31.35
C LEU A 193 4.15 -27.24 30.27
N GLY A 194 4.54 -27.14 28.99
CA GLY A 194 3.69 -27.55 27.88
C GLY A 194 2.64 -26.50 27.51
N ASN A 195 1.86 -26.78 26.47
CA ASN A 195 0.70 -25.97 26.12
C ASN A 195 -0.42 -26.26 27.13
N ALA A 196 -1.06 -25.22 27.66
CA ALA A 196 -2.26 -25.40 28.46
C ALA A 196 -3.32 -26.16 27.63
N PRO A 197 -3.96 -27.20 28.19
CA PRO A 197 -5.01 -27.91 27.49
C PRO A 197 -6.13 -26.93 27.11
N LEU A 198 -6.75 -27.13 25.95
CA LEU A 198 -7.94 -26.36 25.57
C LEU A 198 -8.98 -26.51 26.70
N PRO A 199 -9.65 -25.41 27.12
CA PRO A 199 -10.73 -25.53 28.08
C PRO A 199 -11.75 -26.53 27.52
N GLU A 200 -12.11 -27.53 28.31
CA GLU A 200 -13.16 -28.47 27.94
C GLU A 200 -14.41 -27.64 27.66
N SER A 201 -15.00 -27.82 26.48
CA SER A 201 -16.32 -27.25 26.22
C SER A 201 -17.24 -27.80 27.30
N VAL A 202 -17.67 -26.94 28.23
CA VAL A 202 -18.73 -27.28 29.16
C VAL A 202 -19.89 -27.72 28.28
N ALA A 203 -20.22 -29.01 28.32
CA ALA A 203 -21.36 -29.52 27.59
C ALA A 203 -22.56 -28.67 27.99
N ASP A 204 -23.21 -28.07 27.00
CA ASP A 204 -24.49 -27.37 27.15
C ASP A 204 -25.46 -28.29 27.89
N GLY A 205 -25.59 -28.13 29.20
CA GLY A 205 -26.21 -29.18 30.01
C GLY A 205 -26.55 -28.86 31.46
N GLU A 206 -26.22 -27.68 31.99
CA GLU A 206 -26.75 -27.24 33.28
C GLU A 206 -27.41 -25.87 33.12
N ALA A 207 -28.62 -25.91 32.57
CA ALA A 207 -29.63 -24.93 32.91
C ALA A 207 -29.75 -24.91 34.44
N ARG A 208 -29.26 -23.83 35.05
CA ARG A 208 -29.46 -23.52 36.46
C ARG A 208 -30.97 -23.50 36.73
N ALA A 209 -31.41 -24.43 37.58
CA ALA A 209 -32.72 -24.39 38.24
C ALA A 209 -32.78 -23.25 39.25
#